data_AF-A0A3A5R6G9-F1
#
_entry.id   AF-A0A3A5R6G9-F1
#
_cell.length_a   1.000
_cell.length_b   1.000
_cell.length_c   1.000
_cell.angle_alpha   90.00
_cell.angle_beta   90.00
_cell.angle_gamma   90.00
#
_symmetry.space_group_name_H-M   'P 1'
#
loop_
_entity.id
_entity.type
_entity.pdbx_description
1 polymer ?
#
loop_
_entity_poly.entity_id
_entity_poly.type
_entity_poly.pdbx_seq_one_letter_code
_entity_poly.pdbx_strand_id
1 'polypeptide(L)'
;MKKSELAIVFFMLAFCGFFYHETLLLPEKAQHYPLFVISLLAVLSVLQLVKMLIGCHGHFSLVSDADVVWKDFLPRQFVTFFLASILFFVGMYFIGFYLTAILYMGFMMHYFKIEKKYIVLTTAVLLALIYGVFSESLNVPLPVGELFYDIL
;
A
#
# COMPACT_ATOMS: atom_id res chain seq x y z
N MET A 1 27.62 -1.70 -7.82
CA MET A 1 26.25 -1.87 -7.30
C MET A 1 25.87 -0.64 -6.49
N LYS A 2 24.68 -0.06 -6.70
CA LYS A 2 24.23 1.11 -5.91
C LYS A 2 23.77 0.66 -4.52
N LYS A 3 24.08 1.46 -3.50
CA LYS A 3 23.65 1.15 -2.12
C LYS A 3 22.11 1.19 -2.00
N SER A 4 21.48 2.15 -2.67
CA SER A 4 20.03 2.35 -2.67
C SER A 4 19.28 1.14 -3.24
N GLU A 5 19.68 0.65 -4.42
CA GLU A 5 19.07 -0.50 -5.09
C GLU A 5 19.17 -1.76 -4.22
N LEU A 6 20.31 -1.98 -3.59
CA LEU A 6 20.51 -3.13 -2.70
C LEU A 6 19.62 -3.02 -1.46
N ALA A 7 19.55 -1.82 -0.86
CA ALA A 7 18.68 -1.55 0.29
C ALA A 7 17.20 -1.77 -0.06
N ILE A 8 16.75 -1.32 -1.24
CA ILE A 8 15.39 -1.54 -1.72
C ILE A 8 15.10 -3.04 -1.87
N VAL A 9 16.00 -3.80 -2.49
CA VAL A 9 15.80 -5.25 -2.67
C VAL A 9 15.66 -5.97 -1.33
N PHE A 10 16.56 -5.71 -0.38
CA PHE A 10 16.47 -6.32 0.95
C PHE A 10 15.21 -5.90 1.71
N PHE A 11 14.86 -4.61 1.64
CA PHE A 11 13.63 -4.10 2.23
C PHE A 11 12.40 -4.79 1.63
N MET A 12 12.32 -4.89 0.31
CA MET A 12 11.19 -5.52 -0.38
C MET A 12 11.07 -7.01 -0.06
N LEU A 13 12.19 -7.74 0.05
CA LEU A 13 12.18 -9.16 0.46
C LEU A 13 11.70 -9.31 1.92
N ALA A 14 12.18 -8.47 2.83
CA ALA A 14 11.73 -8.46 4.22
C ALA A 14 10.24 -8.10 4.34
N PHE A 15 9.81 -7.09 3.59
CA PHE A 15 8.41 -6.67 3.48
C PHE A 15 7.52 -7.79 2.95
N CYS A 16 7.95 -8.47 1.88
CA CYS A 16 7.25 -9.65 1.36
C CYS A 16 7.16 -10.78 2.40
N GLY A 17 8.24 -11.05 3.13
CA GLY A 17 8.24 -12.06 4.19
C GLY A 17 7.28 -11.73 5.34
N PHE A 18 7.25 -10.47 5.78
CA PHE A 18 6.31 -9.99 6.78
C PHE A 18 4.86 -10.11 6.30
N PHE A 19 4.54 -9.59 5.12
CA PHE A 19 3.17 -9.66 4.59
C PHE A 19 2.74 -11.07 4.23
N TYR A 20 3.67 -11.96 3.89
CA TYR A 20 3.37 -13.38 3.72
C TYR A 20 2.88 -13.98 5.04
N HIS A 21 3.57 -13.70 6.14
CA HIS A 21 3.14 -14.14 7.48
C HIS A 21 1.73 -13.60 7.82
N GLU A 22 1.50 -12.30 7.66
CA GLU A 22 0.19 -11.68 7.92
C GLU A 22 -0.91 -12.26 7.02
N THR A 23 -0.59 -12.57 5.76
CA THR A 23 -1.56 -13.15 4.83
C THR A 23 -2.01 -14.54 5.27
N LEU A 24 -1.13 -15.36 5.84
CA LEU A 24 -1.48 -16.69 6.33
C LEU A 24 -2.44 -16.66 7.52
N LEU A 25 -2.55 -15.52 8.21
CA LEU A 25 -3.51 -15.32 9.30
C LEU A 25 -4.94 -15.03 8.79
N LEU A 26 -5.09 -14.70 7.50
CA LEU A 26 -6.39 -14.42 6.90
C LEU A 26 -7.15 -15.73 6.56
N PRO A 27 -8.48 -15.70 6.43
CA PRO A 27 -9.24 -16.83 5.89
C PRO A 27 -8.78 -17.22 4.49
N GLU A 28 -8.72 -18.51 4.15
CA GLU A 28 -8.15 -19.03 2.89
C GLU A 28 -8.67 -18.29 1.63
N LYS A 29 -9.97 -18.01 1.58
CA LYS A 29 -10.61 -17.29 0.46
C LYS A 29 -10.02 -15.88 0.23
N ALA A 30 -9.58 -15.21 1.29
CA ALA A 30 -8.98 -13.86 1.24
C ALA A 30 -7.48 -13.89 0.97
N GLN A 31 -6.81 -15.04 1.04
CA GLN A 31 -5.36 -15.16 0.90
C GLN A 31 -4.89 -15.08 -0.56
N HIS A 32 -5.68 -15.57 -1.51
CA HIS A 32 -5.22 -15.77 -2.88
C HIS A 32 -4.68 -14.50 -3.57
N TYR A 33 -5.37 -13.37 -3.41
CA TYR A 33 -4.94 -12.11 -4.03
C TYR A 33 -3.65 -11.56 -3.38
N PRO A 34 -3.56 -11.38 -2.05
CA PRO A 34 -2.32 -10.98 -1.42
C PRO A 34 -1.15 -11.91 -1.71
N LEU A 35 -1.35 -13.24 -1.65
CA LEU A 35 -0.29 -14.22 -1.96
C LEU A 35 0.23 -14.08 -3.38
N PHE A 36 -0.64 -13.85 -4.37
CA PHE A 36 -0.23 -13.61 -5.75
C PHE A 36 0.66 -12.37 -5.87
N VAL A 37 0.23 -11.25 -5.27
CA VAL A 37 0.98 -9.97 -5.30
C VAL A 37 2.32 -10.10 -4.59
N ILE A 38 2.34 -10.71 -3.39
CA ILE A 38 3.56 -10.93 -2.61
C ILE A 38 4.53 -11.83 -3.37
N SER A 39 4.03 -12.92 -3.98
CA SER A 39 4.87 -13.84 -4.75
C SER A 39 5.49 -13.14 -5.95
N LEU A 40 4.71 -12.34 -6.68
CA LEU A 40 5.20 -11.57 -7.82
C LEU A 40 6.28 -10.55 -7.39
N LEU A 41 6.02 -9.79 -6.32
CA LEU A 41 6.98 -8.82 -5.78
C LEU A 41 8.27 -9.48 -5.29
N ALA A 42 8.17 -10.65 -4.63
CA ALA A 42 9.31 -11.42 -4.18
C ALA A 42 10.15 -11.92 -5.36
N VAL A 43 9.51 -12.51 -6.39
CA VAL A 43 10.20 -12.97 -7.61
C VAL A 43 10.92 -11.82 -8.29
N LEU A 44 10.27 -10.67 -8.49
CA LEU A 44 10.88 -9.51 -9.12
C LEU A 44 12.07 -8.98 -8.30
N SER A 45 11.96 -8.99 -6.96
CA SER A 45 13.04 -8.58 -6.06
C SER A 45 14.24 -9.53 -6.12
N VAL A 46 14.00 -10.84 -6.18
CA VAL A 46 15.06 -11.86 -6.37
C VAL A 46 15.73 -11.71 -7.74
N LEU A 47 14.95 -11.53 -8.81
CA LEU A 47 15.50 -11.32 -10.16
C LEU A 47 16.38 -10.05 -10.21
N GLN A 48 15.95 -8.98 -9.55
CA GLN A 48 16.74 -7.76 -9.43
C GLN A 48 18.06 -8.03 -8.67
N LEU A 49 18.02 -8.80 -7.57
CA LEU A 49 19.22 -9.19 -6.83
C LEU A 49 20.18 -10.00 -7.72
N VAL A 50 19.67 -11.00 -8.44
CA VAL A 50 20.46 -11.85 -9.35
C VAL A 50 21.12 -11.00 -10.43
N LYS A 51 20.37 -10.08 -11.06
CA LYS A 51 20.91 -9.14 -12.06
C LYS A 51 22.06 -8.31 -11.49
N MET A 52 21.92 -7.82 -10.25
CA MET A 52 22.95 -7.04 -9.57
C MET A 52 24.20 -7.87 -9.24
N LEU A 53 24.02 -9.13 -8.84
CA LEU A 53 25.12 -10.06 -8.55
C LEU A 53 25.89 -10.44 -9.82
N ILE A 54 25.20 -10.77 -10.92
CA ILE A 54 25.82 -11.06 -12.22
C ILE A 54 26.59 -9.83 -12.71
N GLY A 55 25.98 -8.65 -12.64
CA GLY A 55 26.61 -7.39 -13.05
C GLY A 55 27.85 -6.99 -12.22
N CYS A 56 28.09 -7.63 -11.07
CA CYS A 56 29.28 -7.36 -10.28
C CYS A 56 30.55 -8.06 -10.79
N HIS A 57 30.50 -9.06 -11.70
CA HIS A 57 31.65 -9.75 -12.32
C HIS A 57 32.98 -9.76 -11.50
N GLY A 58 32.92 -10.10 -10.20
CA GLY A 58 34.10 -10.17 -9.32
C GLY A 58 34.60 -8.85 -8.70
N HIS A 59 34.08 -7.69 -9.11
CA HIS A 59 34.38 -6.38 -8.51
C HIS A 59 33.18 -5.84 -7.72
N PHE A 60 33.10 -6.24 -6.45
CA PHE A 60 32.10 -5.71 -5.53
C PHE A 60 32.45 -4.29 -5.10
N SER A 61 31.89 -3.30 -5.80
CA SER A 61 31.96 -1.89 -5.41
C SER A 61 30.57 -1.36 -5.07
N LEU A 62 30.41 -0.91 -3.83
CA LEU A 62 29.18 -0.34 -3.29
C LEU A 62 29.22 1.19 -3.41
N VAL A 63 28.55 1.74 -4.42
CA VAL A 63 28.56 3.18 -4.69
C VAL A 63 27.37 3.83 -4.00
N SER A 64 27.64 4.83 -3.16
CA SER A 64 26.60 5.62 -2.48
C SER A 64 25.99 6.62 -3.46
N ASP A 65 24.68 6.59 -3.60
CA ASP A 65 23.91 7.44 -4.51
C ASP A 65 22.74 8.15 -3.80
N ALA A 66 22.82 8.29 -2.47
CA ALA A 66 21.77 8.91 -1.65
C ALA A 66 21.39 10.31 -2.15
N ASP A 67 22.36 11.16 -2.47
CA ASP A 67 22.09 12.53 -2.95
C ASP A 67 21.32 12.56 -4.27
N VAL A 68 21.47 11.52 -5.10
CA VAL A 68 20.73 11.36 -6.35
C VAL A 68 19.31 10.87 -6.06
N VAL A 69 19.15 9.91 -5.15
CA VAL A 69 17.86 9.32 -4.78
C VAL A 69 16.93 10.35 -4.12
N TRP A 70 17.48 11.21 -3.26
CA TRP A 70 16.68 12.17 -2.48
C TRP A 70 16.47 13.52 -3.17
N LYS A 71 17.09 13.75 -4.33
CA LYS A 71 17.10 15.06 -5.00
C LYS A 71 15.72 15.64 -5.24
N ASP A 72 14.77 14.82 -5.69
CA ASP A 72 13.42 15.23 -6.06
C ASP A 72 12.37 14.77 -5.04
N PHE A 73 12.79 14.55 -3.79
CA PHE A 73 11.85 14.18 -2.73
C PHE A 73 10.89 15.34 -2.42
N LEU A 74 9.59 15.06 -2.39
CA LEU A 74 8.55 16.04 -2.04
C LEU A 74 8.11 15.82 -0.58
N PRO A 75 8.81 16.40 0.42
CA PRO A 75 8.55 16.12 1.84
C PRO A 75 7.15 16.51 2.26
N ARG A 76 6.61 17.61 1.71
CA ARG A 76 5.24 18.05 2.00
C ARG A 76 4.20 17.03 1.51
N GLN A 77 4.40 16.42 0.34
CA GLN A 77 3.46 15.41 -0.14
C GLN A 77 3.54 14.13 0.69
N PHE A 78 4.76 13.70 1.02
CA PHE A 78 4.99 12.54 1.86
C PHE A 78 4.36 12.68 3.25
N VAL A 79 4.64 13.79 3.95
CA VAL A 79 4.12 14.03 5.30
C VAL A 79 2.61 14.14 5.29
N THR A 80 2.01 14.83 4.31
CA THR A 80 0.54 14.92 4.20
C THR A 80 -0.09 13.55 3.97
N PHE A 81 0.45 12.74 3.05
CA PHE A 81 -0.03 11.37 2.81
C PHE A 81 0.09 10.49 4.06
N PHE A 82 1.22 10.58 4.76
CA PHE A 82 1.47 9.80 5.97
C PHE A 82 0.48 10.16 7.08
N LEU A 83 0.30 11.46 7.36
CA LEU A 83 -0.67 11.93 8.36
C LEU A 83 -2.11 11.59 7.98
N ALA A 84 -2.47 11.74 6.70
CA ALA A 84 -3.80 11.35 6.22
C ALA A 84 -4.05 9.84 6.38
N SER A 85 -3.02 9.01 6.19
CA SER A 85 -3.12 7.56 6.39
C SER A 85 -3.35 7.21 7.86
N ILE A 86 -2.67 7.89 8.79
CA ILE A 86 -2.93 7.72 10.23
C ILE A 86 -4.37 8.15 10.57
N LEU A 87 -4.78 9.32 10.07
CA LEU A 87 -6.15 9.82 10.28
C LEU A 87 -7.22 8.90 9.67
N PHE A 88 -6.92 8.18 8.59
CA PHE A 88 -7.80 7.17 8.05
C PHE A 88 -8.08 6.04 9.06
N PHE A 89 -7.06 5.51 9.74
CA PHE A 89 -7.28 4.48 10.77
C PHE A 89 -8.08 5.01 11.96
N VAL A 90 -7.80 6.25 12.39
CA VAL A 90 -8.56 6.91 13.46
C VAL A 90 -10.01 7.13 13.05
N GLY A 91 -10.26 7.64 11.84
CA GLY A 91 -11.60 7.88 11.31
C GLY A 91 -12.39 6.57 11.17
N MET A 92 -11.76 5.51 10.69
CA MET A 92 -12.39 4.20 10.55
C MET A 92 -12.96 3.68 11.88
N TYR A 93 -12.25 3.93 12.99
CA TYR A 93 -12.73 3.58 14.33
C TYR A 93 -13.97 4.39 14.74
N PHE A 94 -13.99 5.71 14.49
CA PHE A 94 -15.08 6.57 14.97
C PHE A 94 -16.31 6.62 14.06
N ILE A 95 -16.12 6.78 12.75
CA ILE A 95 -17.18 7.06 11.77
C ILE A 95 -17.34 5.96 10.72
N GLY A 96 -16.58 4.86 10.87
CA GLY A 96 -16.69 3.68 10.02
C GLY A 96 -15.84 3.73 8.75
N PHE A 97 -15.66 2.56 8.15
CA PHE A 97 -14.77 2.34 7.01
C PHE A 97 -15.22 3.11 5.77
N TYR A 98 -16.47 2.96 5.34
CA TYR A 98 -16.94 3.51 4.06
C TYR A 98 -16.91 5.03 4.05
N LEU A 99 -17.38 5.68 5.11
CA LEU A 99 -17.37 7.15 5.21
C LEU A 99 -15.94 7.67 5.26
N THR A 100 -15.07 7.03 6.04
CA THR A 100 -13.65 7.42 6.12
C THR A 100 -12.93 7.21 4.79
N ALA A 101 -13.24 6.14 4.05
CA ALA A 101 -12.67 5.89 2.73
C ALA A 101 -13.08 6.96 1.70
N ILE A 102 -14.34 7.39 1.70
CA ILE A 102 -14.82 8.51 0.87
C ILE A 102 -14.05 9.79 1.20
N LEU A 103 -13.95 10.14 2.47
CA LEU A 103 -13.26 11.36 2.92
C LEU A 103 -11.78 11.31 2.58
N TYR A 104 -11.10 10.18 2.86
CA TYR A 104 -9.69 9.99 2.60
C TYR A 104 -9.38 10.03 1.10
N MET A 105 -10.10 9.27 0.27
CA MET A 105 -9.86 9.27 -1.18
C MET A 105 -10.20 10.63 -1.80
N GLY A 106 -11.33 11.21 -1.43
CA GLY A 106 -11.72 12.54 -1.89
C GLY A 106 -10.67 13.60 -1.56
N PHE A 107 -10.20 13.62 -0.31
CA PHE A 107 -9.14 14.53 0.14
C PHE A 107 -7.81 14.28 -0.59
N MET A 108 -7.31 13.04 -0.60
CA MET A 108 -6.00 12.72 -1.14
C MET A 108 -5.93 12.94 -2.65
N MET A 109 -6.94 12.50 -3.41
CA MET A 109 -6.98 12.70 -4.85
C MET A 109 -7.12 14.19 -5.19
N HIS A 110 -7.88 14.95 -4.40
CA HIS A 110 -7.97 16.40 -4.58
C HIS A 110 -6.63 17.09 -4.28
N TYR A 111 -5.96 16.69 -3.19
CA TYR A 111 -4.63 17.20 -2.81
C TYR A 111 -3.57 16.91 -3.89
N PHE A 112 -3.63 15.74 -4.53
CA PHE A 112 -2.81 15.39 -5.69
C PHE A 112 -3.28 16.01 -7.01
N LYS A 113 -4.27 16.91 -6.97
CA LYS A 113 -4.78 17.68 -8.12
C LYS A 113 -5.36 16.82 -9.25
N ILE A 114 -5.96 15.68 -8.90
CA ILE A 114 -6.70 14.85 -9.86
C ILE A 114 -7.99 15.57 -10.27
N GLU A 115 -8.38 15.45 -11.55
CA GLU A 115 -9.63 16.08 -12.02
C GLU A 115 -10.85 15.50 -11.31
N LYS A 116 -11.82 16.37 -10.96
CA LYS A 116 -12.99 16.01 -10.15
C LYS A 116 -13.79 14.82 -10.71
N LYS A 117 -13.90 14.69 -12.03
CA LYS A 117 -14.60 13.58 -12.69
C LYS A 117 -13.97 12.22 -12.36
N TYR A 118 -12.63 12.16 -12.31
CA TYR A 118 -11.90 10.94 -11.97
C TYR A 118 -11.94 10.66 -10.48
N ILE A 119 -11.97 11.69 -9.62
CA ILE A 119 -12.17 11.51 -8.17
C ILE A 119 -13.49 10.79 -7.90
N VAL A 120 -14.59 11.28 -8.48
CA VAL A 120 -15.92 10.68 -8.28
C VAL A 120 -15.96 9.26 -8.86
N LEU A 121 -15.45 9.07 -10.08
CA LEU A 121 -15.42 7.75 -10.73
C LEU A 121 -14.62 6.73 -9.92
N THR A 122 -13.37 7.05 -9.58
CA THR A 122 -12.49 6.15 -8.82
C THR A 122 -13.07 5.84 -7.45
N THR A 123 -13.64 6.85 -6.76
CA THR A 123 -14.26 6.64 -5.46
C THR A 123 -15.45 5.69 -5.57
N ALA A 124 -16.36 5.92 -6.51
CA ALA A 124 -17.53 5.08 -6.70
C ALA A 124 -17.16 3.63 -7.08
N VAL A 125 -16.22 3.46 -8.02
CA VAL A 125 -15.77 2.13 -8.47
C VAL A 125 -15.08 1.37 -7.35
N LEU A 126 -14.20 2.01 -6.57
CA LEU A 126 -13.52 1.34 -5.46
C LEU A 126 -14.49 0.96 -4.34
N LEU A 127 -15.47 1.80 -4.01
CA LEU A 127 -16.49 1.46 -3.01
C LEU A 127 -17.35 0.28 -3.47
N ALA A 128 -17.79 0.27 -4.74
CA ALA A 128 -18.55 -0.83 -5.31
C ALA A 128 -17.76 -2.14 -5.30
N LEU A 129 -16.47 -2.08 -5.65
CA LEU A 129 -15.57 -3.24 -5.59
C LEU A 129 -15.39 -3.73 -4.16
N ILE A 130 -15.14 -2.82 -3.20
CA ILE A 130 -14.96 -3.18 -1.80
C ILE A 130 -16.24 -3.83 -1.26
N TYR A 131 -17.41 -3.26 -1.53
CA TYR A 131 -18.69 -3.84 -1.13
C TYR A 131 -18.87 -5.26 -1.72
N GLY A 132 -18.69 -5.42 -3.02
CA GLY A 132 -18.87 -6.72 -3.69
C GLY A 132 -17.88 -7.79 -3.22
N VAL A 133 -16.63 -7.42 -2.93
CA VAL A 133 -15.60 -8.37 -2.48
C VAL A 133 -15.73 -8.65 -0.97
N PHE A 134 -15.77 -7.62 -0.14
CA PHE A 134 -15.68 -7.77 1.31
C PHE A 134 -17.02 -8.05 1.97
N SER A 135 -18.08 -7.33 1.59
CA SER A 135 -19.40 -7.50 2.18
C SER A 135 -20.14 -8.69 1.58
N GLU A 136 -20.15 -8.83 0.24
CA GLU A 136 -20.89 -9.93 -0.41
C GLU A 136 -20.06 -11.22 -0.51
N SER A 137 -18.82 -11.16 -1.03
CA SER A 137 -18.07 -12.38 -1.34
C SER A 137 -17.38 -13.01 -0.12
N LEU A 138 -16.76 -12.18 0.73
CA LEU A 138 -16.01 -12.62 1.90
C LEU A 138 -16.81 -12.56 3.21
N ASN A 139 -17.95 -11.87 3.23
CA ASN A 139 -18.83 -11.67 4.39
C ASN A 139 -18.06 -11.18 5.64
N VAL A 140 -17.11 -10.25 5.41
CA VAL A 140 -16.27 -9.67 6.46
C VAL A 140 -16.95 -8.41 6.98
N PRO A 141 -17.23 -8.31 8.30
CA PRO A 141 -17.79 -7.10 8.88
C PRO A 141 -16.75 -5.97 8.80
N LEU A 142 -17.13 -4.87 8.16
CA LEU A 142 -16.32 -3.66 8.12
C LEU A 142 -16.71 -2.74 9.29
N PRO A 143 -15.77 -1.97 9.87
CA PRO A 143 -16.07 -1.04 10.94
C PRO A 143 -17.20 -0.09 10.56
N VAL A 144 -18.28 -0.06 11.34
CA VAL A 144 -19.41 0.87 11.16
C VAL A 144 -19.17 2.21 11.86
N GLY A 145 -18.23 2.24 12.80
CA GLY A 145 -17.87 3.41 13.58
C GLY A 145 -18.61 3.44 14.92
N GLU A 146 -17.87 3.69 16.00
CA GLU A 146 -18.44 3.78 17.36
C GLU A 146 -19.54 4.86 17.45
N LEU A 147 -19.39 5.97 16.74
CA LEU A 147 -20.38 7.07 16.79
C LEU A 147 -21.73 6.71 16.18
N PHE A 148 -21.78 5.66 15.36
CA PHE A 148 -23.00 5.18 14.72
C PHE A 148 -23.47 3.84 15.28
N TYR A 149 -22.74 3.25 16.22
CA TYR A 149 -23.07 1.95 16.82
C TYR A 149 -24.40 1.98 17.58
N ASP A 150 -24.73 3.10 18.23
CA ASP A 150 -26.00 3.26 18.96
C ASP A 150 -27.19 3.71 18.08
N ILE A 151 -26.95 4.04 16.80
CA ILE A 151 -27.93 4.70 15.92
C ILE A 151 -28.46 3.75 14.83
N LEU A 152 -27.78 2.62 14.57
CA LEU A 152 -28.09 1.65 13.51
C LEU A 152 -28.51 0.30 14.09
#